data_AF-A0A2U3Q2W7-F1
#
_entry.id   AF-A0A2U3Q2W7-F1
#
_cell.length_a   1.000
_cell.length_b   1.000
_cell.length_c   1.000
_cell.angle_alpha   90.00
_cell.angle_beta   90.00
_cell.angle_gamma   90.00
#
_symmetry.space_group_name_H-M   'P 1'
#
loop_
_entity.id
_entity.type
_entity.pdbx_description
1 polymer ?
#
loop_
_entity_poly.entity_id
_entity_poly.type
_entity_poly.pdbx_seq_one_letter_code
_entity_poly.pdbx_strand_id
1 'polypeptide(L)'
;MRLRSVLFAALLLAPTAALAAPGIVTVSTGLRAGPGAGFPLVDRIPGGARVNIHGCLRGNAWCDVSFSDDRGWVSSQYLEYLYRNHYVYLPDYVDEIDVPVVPFVLTSYWSSYYAGRPWYRRHAYWNNYWISHERFATRMTLDPGAARIGRAATRDAAIALEREGVRGKGAAAISGRDATTSRHDAAIATRDAAIARRDAAIARRDAAIGRGDAAITKRDAAITKRDAAVTADRTRVGRSERIAHERANVQSRNPRDAQARMMHEQAASRAAVRAQPMARAHEAPRVSAAPAARPATPHVAQPNVSHGAPMNARAQMPAPRATAPAMPHPGGGGAPHVNAAPRAGGAPAGGPGDGHQKH
;
A
#
# COMPACT_ATOMS: atom_id res chain seq x y z
N MET A 1 33.84 47.10 -29.73
CA MET A 1 32.95 46.18 -28.99
C MET A 1 33.37 46.14 -27.52
N ARG A 2 32.43 46.34 -26.59
CA ARG A 2 32.40 45.87 -25.17
C ARG A 2 31.30 46.65 -24.43
N LEU A 3 30.04 46.25 -24.60
CA LEU A 3 28.97 46.74 -23.74
C LEU A 3 29.17 46.11 -22.35
N ARG A 4 29.20 46.93 -21.30
CA ARG A 4 29.12 46.47 -19.91
C ARG A 4 27.65 46.36 -19.54
N SER A 5 27.17 45.15 -19.32
CA SER A 5 25.78 44.86 -18.97
C SER A 5 25.42 45.47 -17.61
N VAL A 6 24.48 46.42 -17.61
CA VAL A 6 23.80 46.85 -16.37
C VAL A 6 22.66 45.86 -16.12
N LEU A 7 22.84 44.96 -15.15
CA LEU A 7 21.72 44.17 -14.63
C LEU A 7 20.85 45.07 -13.73
N PHE A 8 19.70 45.48 -14.25
CA PHE A 8 18.61 45.98 -13.41
C PHE A 8 18.03 44.80 -12.61
N ALA A 9 18.24 44.81 -11.30
CA ALA A 9 17.53 43.93 -10.39
C ALA A 9 16.08 44.40 -10.28
N ALA A 10 15.20 43.84 -11.10
CA ALA A 10 13.76 44.08 -11.01
C ALA A 10 13.22 43.42 -9.72
N LEU A 11 13.15 44.21 -8.65
CA LEU A 11 12.54 43.79 -7.39
C LEU A 11 11.04 43.59 -7.60
N LEU A 12 10.62 42.33 -7.70
CA LEU A 12 9.21 41.96 -7.81
C LEU A 12 8.47 42.34 -6.52
N LEU A 13 7.87 43.54 -6.49
CA LEU A 13 6.74 43.81 -5.61
C LEU A 13 5.58 42.91 -6.05
N ALA A 14 5.55 41.69 -5.53
CA ALA A 14 4.33 40.89 -5.55
C ALA A 14 3.27 41.68 -4.77
N PRO A 15 2.11 42.03 -5.37
CA PRO A 15 1.06 42.70 -4.61
C PRO A 15 0.59 41.74 -3.52
N THR A 16 0.68 42.18 -2.26
CA THR A 16 0.05 41.49 -1.15
C THR A 16 -1.45 41.46 -1.41
N ALA A 17 -1.96 40.31 -1.86
CA ALA A 17 -3.39 40.09 -1.98
C ALA A 17 -4.03 40.38 -0.62
N ALA A 18 -5.02 41.28 -0.57
CA ALA A 18 -5.78 41.53 0.64
C ALA A 18 -6.51 40.23 1.01
N LEU A 19 -6.01 39.54 2.05
CA LEU A 19 -6.52 38.24 2.45
C LEU A 19 -7.88 38.41 3.12
N ALA A 20 -8.93 38.14 2.35
CA ALA A 20 -10.29 38.13 2.84
C ALA A 20 -10.68 36.71 3.29
N ALA A 21 -10.85 36.51 4.59
CA ALA A 21 -11.18 35.22 5.17
C ALA A 21 -12.68 34.91 5.04
N PRO A 22 -13.09 33.65 4.77
CA PRO A 22 -14.51 33.29 4.80
C PRO A 22 -15.10 33.41 6.21
N GLY A 23 -16.34 33.89 6.30
CA GLY A 23 -17.10 33.96 7.54
C GLY A 23 -18.60 33.74 7.30
N ILE A 24 -19.36 33.64 8.39
CA ILE A 24 -20.82 33.50 8.39
C ILE A 24 -21.43 34.56 9.31
N VAL A 25 -22.58 35.10 8.91
CA VAL A 25 -23.42 35.97 9.75
C VAL A 25 -24.37 35.11 10.58
N THR A 26 -24.34 35.22 11.91
CA THR A 26 -25.11 34.35 12.82
C THR A 26 -26.59 34.73 12.92
N VAL A 27 -26.91 36.01 12.80
CA VAL A 27 -28.27 36.56 12.87
C VAL A 27 -28.43 37.68 11.84
N SER A 28 -29.65 37.83 11.30
CA SER A 28 -29.93 38.84 10.26
C SER A 28 -29.54 40.24 10.73
N THR A 29 -28.62 40.89 10.02
CA THR A 29 -27.99 42.14 10.43
C THR A 29 -27.81 43.12 9.26
N GLY A 30 -27.40 44.35 9.57
CA GLY A 30 -27.18 45.39 8.56
C GLY A 30 -25.72 45.49 8.14
N LEU A 31 -25.46 45.43 6.83
CA LEU A 31 -24.20 45.88 6.25
C LEU A 31 -24.20 47.42 6.24
N ARG A 32 -23.16 48.06 6.78
CA ARG A 32 -23.14 49.53 6.97
C ARG A 32 -22.02 50.21 6.22
N ALA A 33 -22.22 51.49 5.90
CA ALA A 33 -21.22 52.29 5.20
C ALA A 33 -20.00 52.69 6.05
N GLY A 34 -19.96 52.29 7.32
CA GLY A 34 -18.88 52.56 8.25
C GLY A 34 -19.07 51.81 9.58
N PRO A 35 -18.02 51.69 10.41
CA PRO A 35 -18.07 50.99 11.68
C PRO A 35 -18.88 51.80 12.70
N GLY A 36 -20.15 51.43 12.89
CA GLY A 36 -21.04 52.08 13.86
C GLY A 36 -22.51 52.02 13.48
N ALA A 37 -23.38 51.87 14.46
CA ALA A 37 -24.82 51.68 14.25
C ALA A 37 -25.57 52.90 13.66
N GLY A 38 -24.97 54.10 13.68
CA GLY A 38 -25.53 55.29 13.05
C GLY A 38 -25.15 55.48 11.58
N PHE A 39 -24.20 54.73 11.05
CA PHE A 39 -23.88 54.80 9.61
C PHE A 39 -25.03 54.23 8.75
N PRO A 40 -25.22 54.75 7.52
CA PRO A 40 -26.23 54.26 6.60
C PRO A 40 -26.13 52.75 6.38
N LEU A 41 -27.30 52.13 6.19
CA LEU A 41 -27.36 50.77 5.66
C LEU A 41 -26.95 50.79 4.18
N VAL A 42 -26.09 49.84 3.84
CA VAL A 42 -25.65 49.49 2.49
C VAL A 42 -26.60 48.42 1.97
N ASP A 43 -26.78 47.35 2.76
CA ASP A 43 -27.69 46.22 2.51
C ASP A 43 -28.09 45.51 3.83
N ARG A 44 -28.94 44.48 3.77
CA ARG A 44 -29.31 43.58 4.88
C ARG A 44 -28.83 42.16 4.60
N ILE A 45 -27.96 41.66 5.47
CA ILE A 45 -27.43 40.30 5.40
C ILE A 45 -28.33 39.36 6.23
N PRO A 46 -28.87 38.26 5.68
CA PRO A 46 -29.63 37.29 6.45
C PRO A 46 -28.74 36.40 7.32
N GLY A 47 -29.27 35.89 8.44
CA GLY A 47 -28.60 34.86 9.24
C GLY A 47 -28.31 33.59 8.42
N GLY A 48 -27.13 33.00 8.63
CA GLY A 48 -26.59 31.89 7.85
C GLY A 48 -25.89 32.30 6.55
N ALA A 49 -25.93 33.58 6.15
CA ALA A 49 -25.24 34.05 4.96
C ALA A 49 -23.71 33.97 5.10
N ARG A 50 -23.03 33.61 4.02
CA ARG A 50 -21.58 33.69 3.91
C ARG A 50 -21.13 35.11 3.55
N VAL A 51 -20.04 35.52 4.15
CA VAL A 51 -19.36 36.80 3.89
C VAL A 51 -17.85 36.57 3.77
N ASN A 52 -17.13 37.53 3.21
CA ASN A 52 -15.67 37.56 3.31
C ASN A 52 -15.26 38.70 4.24
N ILE A 53 -14.52 38.37 5.30
CA ILE A 53 -14.00 39.29 6.33
C ILE A 53 -12.61 39.74 5.89
N HIS A 54 -12.45 41.04 5.64
CA HIS A 54 -11.19 41.63 5.16
C HIS A 54 -10.33 42.17 6.31
N GLY A 55 -10.92 42.29 7.50
CA GLY A 55 -10.27 42.73 8.73
C GLY A 55 -11.25 43.36 9.70
N CYS A 56 -10.79 43.69 10.89
CA CYS A 56 -11.57 44.36 11.92
C CYS A 56 -10.99 45.73 12.32
N LEU A 57 -11.84 46.65 12.76
CA LEU A 57 -11.41 47.91 13.36
C LEU A 57 -10.68 47.58 14.68
N ARG A 58 -9.68 48.40 15.05
CA ARG A 58 -9.03 48.33 16.37
C ARG A 58 -10.07 48.29 17.51
N GLY A 59 -9.97 47.32 18.41
CA GLY A 59 -10.99 47.05 19.44
C GLY A 59 -12.08 46.08 18.99
N ASN A 60 -11.96 45.53 17.78
CA ASN A 60 -12.57 44.31 17.26
C ASN A 60 -14.11 44.30 17.18
N ALA A 61 -14.81 45.38 17.51
CA ALA A 61 -16.28 45.44 17.58
C ALA A 61 -17.00 45.55 16.22
N TRP A 62 -16.28 45.96 15.18
CA TRP A 62 -16.75 46.09 13.81
C TRP A 62 -15.72 45.53 12.85
N CYS A 63 -16.17 44.79 11.84
CA CYS A 63 -15.32 44.23 10.81
C CYS A 63 -15.80 44.63 9.41
N ASP A 64 -14.82 44.87 8.54
CA ASP A 64 -15.01 45.20 7.14
C ASP A 64 -15.22 43.90 6.36
N VAL A 65 -16.40 43.75 5.76
CA VAL A 65 -16.87 42.53 5.10
C VAL A 65 -17.39 42.85 3.71
N SER A 66 -17.27 41.89 2.78
CA SER A 66 -18.06 41.89 1.55
C SER A 66 -19.15 40.83 1.61
N PHE A 67 -20.34 41.21 1.15
CA PHE A 67 -21.51 40.36 1.01
C PHE A 67 -22.17 40.68 -0.33
N SER A 68 -22.40 39.64 -1.16
CA SER A 68 -22.72 39.86 -2.57
C SER A 68 -21.67 40.78 -3.22
N ASP A 69 -22.08 41.69 -4.10
CA ASP A 69 -21.22 42.72 -4.71
C ASP A 69 -20.95 43.94 -3.81
N ASP A 70 -21.56 44.01 -2.61
CA ASP A 70 -21.43 45.15 -1.69
C ASP A 70 -20.32 44.94 -0.65
N ARG A 71 -19.57 46.00 -0.40
CA ARG A 71 -18.57 46.13 0.67
C ARG A 71 -19.14 46.96 1.81
N GLY A 72 -18.80 46.66 3.06
CA GLY A 72 -19.25 47.46 4.22
C GLY A 72 -18.87 46.88 5.57
N TRP A 73 -19.40 47.44 6.64
CA TRP A 73 -19.06 47.09 8.01
C TRP A 73 -20.20 46.38 8.73
N VAL A 74 -19.87 45.31 9.45
CA VAL A 74 -20.78 44.52 10.29
C VAL A 74 -20.20 44.41 11.70
N SER A 75 -21.05 44.37 12.72
CA SER A 75 -20.57 44.17 14.09
C SER A 75 -20.12 42.72 14.28
N SER A 76 -18.91 42.52 14.79
CA SER A 76 -18.26 41.21 14.91
C SER A 76 -19.00 40.23 15.83
N GLN A 77 -19.81 40.72 16.76
CA GLN A 77 -20.71 39.89 17.58
C GLN A 77 -21.75 39.10 16.79
N TYR A 78 -21.93 39.40 15.50
CA TYR A 78 -22.78 38.65 14.58
C TYR A 78 -21.98 37.82 13.57
N LEU A 79 -20.65 37.72 13.73
CA LEU A 79 -19.76 37.03 12.80
C LEU A 79 -19.14 35.77 13.41
N GLU A 80 -19.13 34.73 12.60
CA GLU A 80 -18.26 33.56 12.76
C GLU A 80 -17.19 33.59 11.67
N TYR A 81 -15.99 33.12 12.00
CA TYR A 81 -14.81 33.13 11.14
C TYR A 81 -14.35 31.70 10.84
N LEU A 82 -13.96 31.42 9.60
CA LEU A 82 -13.48 30.10 9.20
C LEU A 82 -12.02 29.88 9.65
N TYR A 83 -11.83 29.22 10.77
CA TYR A 83 -10.52 28.85 11.33
C TYR A 83 -10.34 27.33 11.31
N ARG A 84 -9.22 26.86 10.75
CA ARG A 84 -8.89 25.42 10.63
C ARG A 84 -10.04 24.55 10.07
N ASN A 85 -10.77 25.09 9.08
CA ASN A 85 -11.95 24.48 8.44
C ASN A 85 -13.23 24.39 9.32
N HIS A 86 -13.30 25.08 10.46
CA HIS A 86 -14.50 25.22 11.27
C HIS A 86 -14.87 26.70 11.48
N TYR A 87 -16.16 26.99 11.64
CA TYR A 87 -16.63 28.33 11.97
C TYR A 87 -16.59 28.53 13.49
N VAL A 88 -15.88 29.55 13.94
CA VAL A 88 -15.74 29.91 15.36
C VAL A 88 -16.20 31.35 15.60
N TYR A 89 -16.67 31.64 16.81
CA TYR A 89 -17.21 32.95 17.15
C TYR A 89 -16.11 34.00 17.17
N LEU A 90 -16.22 34.99 16.28
CA LEU A 90 -15.13 35.93 16.01
C LEU A 90 -14.67 36.69 17.27
N PRO A 91 -15.55 37.30 18.10
CA PRO A 91 -15.12 38.08 19.27
C PRO A 91 -14.33 37.31 20.33
N ASP A 92 -14.50 35.99 20.42
CA ASP A 92 -13.78 35.14 21.39
C ASP A 92 -12.43 34.64 20.80
N TYR A 93 -12.17 34.86 19.51
CA TYR A 93 -11.03 34.31 18.75
C TYR A 93 -10.18 35.35 17.99
N VAL A 94 -10.57 36.63 17.98
CA VAL A 94 -9.85 37.71 17.26
C VAL A 94 -8.36 37.79 17.58
N ASP A 95 -7.99 37.49 18.84
CA ASP A 95 -6.61 37.53 19.32
C ASP A 95 -5.86 36.18 19.11
N GLU A 96 -6.55 35.08 18.75
CA GLU A 96 -5.91 33.80 18.38
C GLU A 96 -5.66 33.70 16.87
N ILE A 97 -6.54 34.28 16.04
CA ILE A 97 -6.51 34.12 14.57
C ILE A 97 -5.76 35.27 13.86
N ASP A 98 -5.19 36.23 14.60
CA ASP A 98 -4.50 37.41 14.04
C ASP A 98 -5.32 38.13 12.95
N VAL A 99 -6.59 38.39 13.23
CA VAL A 99 -7.52 38.97 12.25
C VAL A 99 -7.03 40.38 11.86
N PRO A 100 -6.80 40.69 10.56
CA PRO A 100 -6.12 41.91 10.16
C PRO A 100 -6.80 43.18 10.70
N VAL A 101 -6.05 44.06 11.35
CA VAL A 101 -6.58 45.34 11.83
C VAL A 101 -6.63 46.34 10.67
N VAL A 102 -7.83 46.74 10.26
CA VAL A 102 -8.06 47.67 9.13
C VAL A 102 -8.55 49.04 9.60
N PRO A 103 -7.93 50.14 9.16
CA PRO A 103 -8.38 51.49 9.50
C PRO A 103 -9.62 51.88 8.69
N PHE A 104 -10.52 52.65 9.30
CA PHE A 104 -11.61 53.30 8.59
C PHE A 104 -11.30 54.77 8.33
N VAL A 105 -11.08 55.12 7.06
CA VAL A 105 -10.98 56.49 6.58
C VAL A 105 -12.17 56.76 5.67
N LEU A 106 -13.14 57.52 6.18
CA LEU A 106 -14.43 57.74 5.51
C LEU A 106 -14.27 58.17 4.04
N THR A 107 -13.45 59.19 3.78
CA THR A 107 -13.28 59.76 2.44
C THR A 107 -12.81 58.74 1.42
N SER A 108 -11.70 58.05 1.66
CA SER A 108 -11.17 57.06 0.71
C SER A 108 -12.06 55.83 0.59
N TYR A 109 -12.56 55.30 1.70
CA TYR A 109 -13.44 54.12 1.70
C TYR A 109 -14.73 54.38 0.91
N TRP A 110 -15.37 55.53 1.12
CA TRP A 110 -16.60 55.89 0.42
C TRP A 110 -16.36 56.22 -1.06
N SER A 111 -15.24 56.87 -1.40
CA SER A 111 -14.89 57.11 -2.81
C SER A 111 -14.70 55.80 -3.57
N SER A 112 -14.11 54.77 -2.94
CA SER A 112 -13.92 53.45 -3.55
C SER A 112 -15.21 52.65 -3.74
N TYR A 113 -16.15 52.70 -2.79
CA TYR A 113 -17.29 51.77 -2.76
C TYR A 113 -18.67 52.42 -2.95
N TYR A 114 -18.82 53.73 -2.72
CA TYR A 114 -20.14 54.34 -2.50
C TYR A 114 -20.42 55.63 -3.27
N ALA A 115 -19.60 56.01 -4.27
CA ALA A 115 -19.77 57.25 -5.03
C ALA A 115 -21.19 57.46 -5.60
N GLY A 116 -21.90 56.37 -5.94
CA GLY A 116 -23.29 56.41 -6.43
C GLY A 116 -24.39 56.36 -5.34
N ARG A 117 -24.06 56.13 -4.06
CA ARG A 117 -25.09 55.98 -3.00
C ARG A 117 -25.70 57.35 -2.62
N PRO A 118 -27.02 57.47 -2.37
CA PRO A 118 -27.70 58.78 -2.21
C PRO A 118 -27.13 59.69 -1.11
N TRP A 119 -26.56 59.09 -0.07
CA TRP A 119 -25.98 59.76 1.11
C TRP A 119 -24.51 60.17 0.95
N TYR A 120 -23.81 59.73 -0.10
CA TYR A 120 -22.39 60.01 -0.37
C TYR A 120 -22.08 61.52 -0.34
N ARG A 121 -22.94 62.30 -1.00
CA ARG A 121 -22.89 63.78 -1.07
C ARG A 121 -22.96 64.51 0.28
N ARG A 122 -23.28 63.83 1.39
CA ARG A 122 -23.20 64.40 2.76
C ARG A 122 -21.87 64.09 3.46
N HIS A 123 -20.77 64.04 2.70
CA HIS A 123 -19.46 63.60 3.17
C HIS A 123 -18.98 64.33 4.44
N ALA A 124 -19.09 65.66 4.49
CA ALA A 124 -18.68 66.45 5.66
C ALA A 124 -19.46 66.10 6.93
N TYR A 125 -20.78 65.88 6.82
CA TYR A 125 -21.62 65.46 7.94
C TYR A 125 -21.16 64.10 8.49
N TRP A 126 -20.93 63.12 7.61
CA TRP A 126 -20.51 61.78 8.01
C TRP A 126 -19.08 61.73 8.54
N ASN A 127 -18.21 62.64 8.10
CA ASN A 127 -16.86 62.79 8.66
C ASN A 127 -16.90 63.31 10.10
N ASN A 128 -17.75 64.32 10.36
CA ASN A 128 -17.95 64.86 11.70
C ASN A 128 -18.66 63.85 12.63
N TYR A 129 -19.60 63.06 12.09
CA TYR A 129 -20.17 61.91 12.79
C TYR A 129 -19.08 60.89 13.18
N TRP A 130 -18.22 60.51 12.24
CA TRP A 130 -17.14 59.55 12.51
C TRP A 130 -16.20 60.03 13.61
N ILE A 131 -15.66 61.24 13.50
CA ILE A 131 -14.73 61.82 14.49
C ILE A 131 -15.34 61.86 15.90
N SER A 132 -16.65 62.12 16.01
CA SER A 132 -17.34 62.14 17.31
C SER A 132 -17.72 60.75 17.86
N HIS A 133 -17.75 59.71 17.01
CA HIS A 133 -18.25 58.37 17.36
C HIS A 133 -17.20 57.25 17.31
N GLU A 134 -15.99 57.48 16.79
CA GLU A 134 -14.92 56.47 16.71
C GLU A 134 -14.72 55.72 18.03
N ARG A 135 -14.63 56.45 19.15
CA ARG A 135 -14.45 55.87 20.50
C ARG A 135 -15.51 54.84 20.90
N PHE A 136 -16.73 54.95 20.35
CA PHE A 136 -17.81 54.00 20.58
C PHE A 136 -17.72 52.82 19.59
N ALA A 137 -17.31 53.08 18.35
CA ALA A 137 -17.04 52.03 17.37
C ALA A 137 -15.86 51.12 17.77
N THR A 138 -14.86 51.63 18.49
CA THR A 138 -13.75 50.82 19.02
C THR A 138 -14.08 50.08 20.33
N ARG A 139 -15.33 50.13 20.81
CA ARG A 139 -15.77 49.44 22.04
C ARG A 139 -16.84 48.40 21.71
N MET A 140 -16.60 47.15 22.08
CA MET A 140 -17.58 46.08 21.95
C MET A 140 -18.73 46.28 22.95
N THR A 141 -19.95 46.41 22.46
CA THR A 141 -21.17 46.30 23.26
C THR A 141 -21.83 44.96 22.95
N LEU A 142 -21.54 43.95 23.78
CA LEU A 142 -21.99 42.57 23.57
C LEU A 142 -23.50 42.42 23.80
N ASP A 143 -24.20 41.92 22.79
CA ASP A 143 -25.53 41.32 22.92
C ASP A 143 -25.39 39.89 23.49
N PRO A 144 -25.97 39.59 24.68
CA PRO A 144 -25.97 38.25 25.24
C PRO A 144 -26.69 37.21 24.37
N GLY A 145 -27.61 37.64 23.49
CA GLY A 145 -28.28 36.79 22.51
C GLY A 145 -27.31 36.24 21.47
N ALA A 146 -26.70 37.13 20.69
CA ALA A 146 -25.72 36.81 19.67
C ALA A 146 -24.50 36.07 20.23
N ALA A 147 -23.99 36.50 21.39
CA ALA A 147 -22.86 35.84 22.05
C ALA A 147 -23.17 34.41 22.51
N ARG A 148 -24.45 34.07 22.78
CA ARG A 148 -24.87 32.68 23.05
C ARG A 148 -24.88 31.84 21.78
N ILE A 149 -25.36 32.41 20.66
CA ILE A 149 -25.47 31.72 19.37
C ILE A 149 -24.07 31.41 18.84
N GLY A 150 -23.18 32.39 18.73
CA GLY A 150 -21.83 32.16 18.20
C GLY A 150 -20.99 31.23 19.09
N ARG A 151 -21.08 31.35 20.43
CA ARG A 151 -20.40 30.40 21.32
C ARG A 151 -20.93 28.96 21.23
N ALA A 152 -22.17 28.76 20.77
CA ALA A 152 -22.65 27.41 20.47
C ALA A 152 -21.90 26.84 19.25
N ALA A 153 -21.79 27.60 18.15
CA ALA A 153 -21.01 27.18 16.98
C ALA A 153 -19.53 26.90 17.32
N THR A 154 -18.93 27.71 18.19
CA THR A 154 -17.57 27.48 18.72
C THR A 154 -17.46 26.15 19.46
N ARG A 155 -18.44 25.80 20.31
CA ARG A 155 -18.46 24.51 21.01
C ARG A 155 -18.60 23.36 20.02
N ASP A 156 -19.46 23.50 19.02
CA ASP A 156 -19.68 22.48 18.00
C ASP A 156 -18.42 22.27 17.13
N ALA A 157 -17.69 23.35 16.81
CA ALA A 157 -16.39 23.32 16.17
C ALA A 157 -15.33 22.59 17.01
N ALA A 158 -15.25 22.86 18.32
CA ALA A 158 -14.33 22.18 19.22
C ALA A 158 -14.61 20.67 19.31
N ILE A 159 -15.90 20.27 19.41
CA ILE A 159 -16.33 18.86 19.40
C ILE A 159 -15.99 18.20 18.06
N ALA A 160 -16.15 18.90 16.94
CA ALA A 160 -15.80 18.38 15.63
C ALA A 160 -14.28 18.12 15.50
N LEU A 161 -13.44 19.08 15.91
CA LEU A 161 -11.98 18.95 15.94
C LEU A 161 -11.51 17.80 16.82
N GLU A 162 -12.10 17.63 18.01
CA GLU A 162 -11.77 16.51 18.91
C GLU A 162 -12.14 15.16 18.27
N ARG A 163 -13.33 15.08 17.64
CA ARG A 163 -13.79 13.87 16.93
C ARG A 163 -12.90 13.53 15.73
N GLU A 164 -12.40 14.52 14.99
CA GLU A 164 -11.42 14.32 13.92
C GLU A 164 -10.09 13.79 14.46
N GLY A 165 -9.59 14.33 15.56
CA GLY A 165 -8.41 13.81 16.27
C GLY A 165 -8.57 12.35 16.69
N VAL A 166 -9.74 11.96 17.20
CA VAL A 166 -10.06 10.56 17.54
C VAL A 166 -10.09 9.67 16.29
N ARG A 167 -10.72 10.11 15.18
CA ARG A 167 -10.70 9.36 13.91
C ARG A 167 -9.28 9.16 13.37
N GLY A 168 -8.44 10.20 13.43
CA GLY A 168 -7.03 10.12 13.01
C GLY A 168 -6.24 9.08 13.79
N LYS A 169 -6.41 9.05 15.13
CA LYS A 169 -5.82 8.01 15.99
C LYS A 169 -6.33 6.61 15.63
N GLY A 170 -7.62 6.46 15.36
CA GLY A 170 -8.22 5.19 14.91
C GLY A 170 -7.64 4.69 13.59
N ALA A 171 -7.51 5.56 12.59
CA ALA A 171 -6.92 5.23 11.29
C ALA A 171 -5.44 4.81 11.42
N ALA A 172 -4.66 5.51 12.24
CA ALA A 172 -3.27 5.15 12.53
C ALA A 172 -3.15 3.77 13.21
N ALA A 173 -4.04 3.46 14.16
CA ALA A 173 -4.08 2.16 14.83
C ALA A 173 -4.46 1.01 13.90
N ILE A 174 -5.37 1.24 12.94
CA ILE A 174 -5.73 0.26 11.90
C ILE A 174 -4.53 0.01 10.98
N SER A 175 -3.91 1.06 10.44
CA SER A 175 -2.72 0.96 9.59
C SER A 175 -1.55 0.21 10.26
N GLY A 176 -1.34 0.46 11.56
CA GLY A 176 -0.37 -0.30 12.36
C GLY A 176 -0.71 -1.79 12.47
N ARG A 177 -1.99 -2.15 12.60
CA ARG A 177 -2.45 -3.55 12.61
C ARG A 177 -2.24 -4.21 11.25
N ASP A 178 -2.60 -3.56 10.15
CA ASP A 178 -2.44 -4.11 8.81
C ASP A 178 -0.97 -4.38 8.48
N ALA A 179 -0.07 -3.49 8.90
CA ALA A 179 1.37 -3.69 8.81
C ALA A 179 1.88 -4.89 9.65
N THR A 180 1.26 -5.18 10.80
CA THR A 180 1.58 -6.40 11.56
C THR A 180 1.06 -7.68 10.87
N THR A 181 -0.18 -7.66 10.35
CA THR A 181 -0.75 -8.79 9.60
C THR A 181 0.13 -9.15 8.40
N SER A 182 0.52 -8.16 7.59
CA SER A 182 1.40 -8.38 6.43
C SER A 182 2.75 -9.01 6.80
N ARG A 183 3.32 -8.69 7.98
CA ARG A 183 4.54 -9.36 8.50
C ARG A 183 4.28 -10.80 8.90
N HIS A 184 3.11 -11.10 9.49
CA HIS A 184 2.71 -12.47 9.82
C HIS A 184 2.52 -13.30 8.55
N ASP A 185 1.87 -12.77 7.52
CA ASP A 185 1.66 -13.46 6.24
C ASP A 185 2.99 -13.80 5.55
N ALA A 186 3.94 -12.86 5.51
CA ALA A 186 5.28 -13.09 4.98
C ALA A 186 6.07 -14.16 5.77
N ALA A 187 5.90 -14.20 7.09
CA ALA A 187 6.51 -15.22 7.94
C ALA A 187 5.87 -16.61 7.76
N ILE A 188 4.55 -16.67 7.51
CA ILE A 188 3.83 -17.90 7.16
C ILE A 188 4.32 -18.43 5.81
N ALA A 189 4.33 -17.61 4.76
CA ALA A 189 4.84 -18.00 3.43
C ALA A 189 6.29 -18.52 3.47
N THR A 190 7.13 -17.93 4.33
CA THR A 190 8.52 -18.39 4.57
C THR A 190 8.55 -19.78 5.23
N ARG A 191 7.65 -20.05 6.18
CA ARG A 191 7.51 -21.37 6.82
C ARG A 191 7.00 -22.42 5.85
N ASP A 192 6.00 -22.10 5.03
CA ASP A 192 5.42 -23.01 4.05
C ASP A 192 6.46 -23.43 2.99
N ALA A 193 7.25 -22.47 2.51
CA ALA A 193 8.38 -22.75 1.62
C ALA A 193 9.47 -23.62 2.26
N ALA A 194 9.68 -23.53 3.58
CA ALA A 194 10.60 -24.40 4.32
C ALA A 194 10.02 -25.81 4.56
N ILE A 195 8.71 -25.93 4.76
CA ILE A 195 8.00 -27.22 4.88
C ILE A 195 8.08 -27.97 3.54
N ALA A 196 7.71 -27.34 2.43
CA ALA A 196 7.80 -27.95 1.09
C ALA A 196 9.22 -28.46 0.75
N ARG A 197 10.27 -27.76 1.20
CA ARG A 197 11.67 -28.22 1.07
C ARG A 197 11.98 -29.46 1.91
N ARG A 198 11.41 -29.58 3.12
CA ARG A 198 11.54 -30.75 3.98
C ARG A 198 10.83 -31.96 3.37
N ASP A 199 9.61 -31.77 2.88
CA ASP A 199 8.81 -32.85 2.27
C ASP A 199 9.51 -33.42 1.03
N ALA A 200 10.05 -32.54 0.16
CA ALA A 200 10.86 -32.96 -0.98
C ALA A 200 12.17 -33.67 -0.59
N ALA A 201 12.74 -33.38 0.59
CA ALA A 201 13.92 -34.09 1.11
C ALA A 201 13.56 -35.46 1.72
N ILE A 202 12.39 -35.58 2.35
CA ILE A 202 11.84 -36.84 2.86
C ILE A 202 11.56 -37.79 1.69
N ALA A 203 10.82 -37.35 0.67
CA ALA A 203 10.54 -38.16 -0.52
C ALA A 203 11.81 -38.67 -1.24
N ARG A 204 12.89 -37.89 -1.24
CA ARG A 204 14.21 -38.31 -1.76
C ARG A 204 14.87 -39.39 -0.90
N ARG A 205 14.71 -39.34 0.42
CA ARG A 205 15.21 -40.36 1.36
C ARG A 205 14.42 -41.65 1.20
N ASP A 206 13.09 -41.57 1.15
CA ASP A 206 12.22 -42.75 1.01
C ASP A 206 12.52 -43.49 -0.32
N ALA A 207 12.67 -42.75 -1.41
CA ALA A 207 13.09 -43.32 -2.69
C ALA A 207 14.51 -43.92 -2.66
N ALA A 208 15.41 -43.43 -1.79
CA ALA A 208 16.73 -44.01 -1.61
C ALA A 208 16.70 -45.29 -0.77
N ILE A 209 15.86 -45.33 0.28
CA ILE A 209 15.60 -46.51 1.11
C ILE A 209 15.04 -47.63 0.24
N GLY A 210 13.97 -47.37 -0.54
CA GLY A 210 13.39 -48.38 -1.43
C GLY A 210 14.34 -48.92 -2.51
N ARG A 211 15.31 -48.11 -2.98
CA ARG A 211 16.42 -48.60 -3.84
C ARG A 211 17.41 -49.47 -3.06
N GLY A 212 17.67 -49.16 -1.81
CA GLY A 212 18.47 -49.97 -0.90
C GLY A 212 17.84 -51.33 -0.65
N ASP A 213 16.54 -51.36 -0.34
CA ASP A 213 15.76 -52.58 -0.09
C ASP A 213 15.78 -53.51 -1.31
N ALA A 214 15.48 -52.98 -2.50
CA ALA A 214 15.54 -53.74 -3.75
C ALA A 214 16.94 -54.29 -4.05
N ALA A 215 18.00 -53.55 -3.70
CA ALA A 215 19.37 -54.02 -3.83
C ALA A 215 19.73 -55.11 -2.81
N ILE A 216 19.18 -55.06 -1.59
CA ILE A 216 19.30 -56.11 -0.58
C ILE A 216 18.62 -57.39 -1.09
N THR A 217 17.35 -57.33 -1.50
CA THR A 217 16.62 -58.49 -2.07
C THR A 217 17.39 -59.17 -3.21
N LYS A 218 18.03 -58.39 -4.09
CA LYS A 218 18.86 -58.93 -5.19
C LYS A 218 20.16 -59.60 -4.69
N ARG A 219 20.79 -59.07 -3.63
CA ARG A 219 21.95 -59.72 -2.99
C ARG A 219 21.55 -61.03 -2.33
N ASP A 220 20.43 -61.06 -1.62
CA ASP A 220 19.93 -62.24 -0.91
C ASP A 220 19.67 -63.38 -1.88
N ALA A 221 18.96 -63.13 -2.98
CA ALA A 221 18.78 -64.12 -4.06
C ALA A 221 20.11 -64.63 -4.66
N ALA A 222 21.12 -63.76 -4.77
CA ALA A 222 22.46 -64.13 -5.24
C ALA A 222 23.32 -64.85 -4.17
N ILE A 223 23.02 -64.68 -2.89
CA ILE A 223 23.57 -65.48 -1.79
C ILE A 223 22.96 -66.89 -1.87
N THR A 224 21.62 -67.00 -1.89
CA THR A 224 20.92 -68.29 -2.00
C THR A 224 21.39 -69.13 -3.19
N LYS A 225 21.60 -68.50 -4.36
CA LYS A 225 22.14 -69.20 -5.55
C LYS A 225 23.58 -69.69 -5.35
N ARG A 226 24.44 -68.93 -4.66
CA ARG A 226 25.80 -69.34 -4.35
C ARG A 226 25.82 -70.47 -3.33
N ASP A 227 24.99 -70.41 -2.30
CA ASP A 227 24.91 -71.45 -1.26
C ASP A 227 24.45 -72.80 -1.85
N ALA A 228 23.49 -72.76 -2.78
CA ALA A 228 23.09 -73.93 -3.56
C ALA A 228 24.24 -74.49 -4.43
N ALA A 229 25.01 -73.62 -5.11
CA ALA A 229 26.14 -74.03 -5.93
C ALA A 229 27.31 -74.62 -5.09
N VAL A 230 27.63 -74.01 -3.94
CA VAL A 230 28.64 -74.52 -3.00
C VAL A 230 28.21 -75.86 -2.42
N THR A 231 26.92 -76.03 -2.12
CA THR A 231 26.37 -77.32 -1.67
C THR A 231 26.51 -78.38 -2.76
N ALA A 232 26.16 -78.06 -4.00
CA ALA A 232 26.34 -78.97 -5.14
C ALA A 232 27.81 -79.36 -5.34
N ASP A 233 28.75 -78.41 -5.27
CA ASP A 233 30.18 -78.70 -5.41
C ASP A 233 30.70 -79.60 -4.30
N ARG A 234 30.33 -79.36 -3.03
CA ARG A 234 30.63 -80.29 -1.91
C ARG A 234 30.13 -81.72 -2.19
N THR A 235 28.91 -81.88 -2.73
CA THR A 235 28.42 -83.23 -3.10
C THR A 235 29.20 -83.86 -4.26
N ARG A 236 29.74 -83.04 -5.17
CA ARG A 236 30.61 -83.50 -6.27
C ARG A 236 31.96 -83.95 -5.75
N VAL A 237 32.62 -83.15 -4.90
CA VAL A 237 33.89 -83.49 -4.26
C VAL A 237 33.79 -84.81 -3.50
N GLY A 238 32.78 -84.94 -2.62
CA GLY A 238 32.50 -86.20 -1.90
C GLY A 238 32.03 -87.36 -2.77
N ARG A 239 31.72 -87.15 -4.07
CA ARG A 239 31.53 -88.24 -5.05
C ARG A 239 32.87 -88.62 -5.69
N SER A 240 33.70 -87.65 -6.09
CA SER A 240 35.04 -87.92 -6.63
C SER A 240 35.96 -88.60 -5.63
N GLU A 241 35.91 -88.24 -4.35
CA GLU A 241 36.69 -88.90 -3.28
C GLU A 241 36.32 -90.38 -3.12
N ARG A 242 35.03 -90.72 -3.22
CA ARG A 242 34.55 -92.11 -3.23
C ARG A 242 35.05 -92.88 -4.46
N ILE A 243 34.97 -92.30 -5.66
CA ILE A 243 35.49 -92.90 -6.88
C ILE A 243 37.01 -93.09 -6.82
N ALA A 244 37.75 -92.16 -6.19
CA ALA A 244 39.19 -92.29 -5.99
C ALA A 244 39.54 -93.43 -5.02
N HIS A 245 38.81 -93.55 -3.89
CA HIS A 245 38.94 -94.67 -2.97
C HIS A 245 38.63 -96.02 -3.64
N GLU A 246 37.57 -96.08 -4.45
CA GLU A 246 37.19 -97.29 -5.19
C GLU A 246 38.27 -97.69 -6.20
N ARG A 247 38.81 -96.74 -6.97
CA ARG A 247 39.95 -96.98 -7.89
C ARG A 247 41.20 -97.48 -7.16
N ALA A 248 41.56 -96.86 -6.03
CA ALA A 248 42.70 -97.29 -5.23
C ALA A 248 42.53 -98.73 -4.68
N ASN A 249 41.31 -99.09 -4.27
CA ASN A 249 40.96 -100.44 -3.82
C ASN A 249 40.96 -101.47 -4.96
N VAL A 250 40.61 -101.08 -6.20
CA VAL A 250 40.78 -101.94 -7.39
C VAL A 250 42.27 -102.13 -7.72
N GLN A 251 43.09 -101.08 -7.60
CA GLN A 251 44.53 -101.16 -7.85
C GLN A 251 45.28 -102.01 -6.80
N SER A 252 44.90 -101.97 -5.52
CA SER A 252 45.50 -102.83 -4.49
C SER A 252 45.15 -104.32 -4.69
N ARG A 253 44.00 -104.62 -5.30
CA ARG A 253 43.54 -106.00 -5.57
C ARG A 253 44.26 -106.71 -6.72
N ASN A 254 44.99 -106.01 -7.58
CA ASN A 254 45.62 -106.60 -8.77
C ASN A 254 47.11 -106.21 -8.93
N PRO A 255 48.01 -106.68 -8.05
CA PRO A 255 49.41 -106.24 -8.01
C PRO A 255 50.26 -106.69 -9.22
N ARG A 256 49.85 -107.74 -9.95
CA ARG A 256 50.62 -108.28 -11.09
C ARG A 256 50.63 -107.34 -12.30
N ASP A 257 49.50 -106.68 -12.60
CA ASP A 257 49.40 -105.77 -13.75
C ASP A 257 50.14 -104.44 -13.52
N ALA A 258 50.23 -103.98 -12.27
CA ALA A 258 51.03 -102.79 -11.93
C ALA A 258 52.52 -103.02 -12.18
N GLN A 259 53.02 -104.22 -11.85
CA GLN A 259 54.41 -104.60 -12.05
C GLN A 259 54.74 -104.76 -13.56
N ALA A 260 53.81 -105.28 -14.36
CA ALA A 260 53.96 -105.38 -15.82
C ALA A 260 54.07 -104.01 -16.51
N ARG A 261 53.33 -102.99 -16.06
CA ARG A 261 53.39 -101.64 -16.64
C ARG A 261 54.70 -100.91 -16.31
N MET A 262 55.19 -101.01 -15.08
CA MET A 262 56.50 -100.44 -14.71
C MET A 262 57.64 -101.05 -15.54
N MET A 263 57.60 -102.36 -15.81
CA MET A 263 58.58 -103.00 -16.69
C MET A 263 58.49 -102.49 -18.14
N HIS A 264 57.30 -102.15 -18.63
CA HIS A 264 57.12 -101.56 -19.97
C HIS A 264 57.65 -100.13 -20.09
N GLU A 265 57.46 -99.26 -19.08
CA GLU A 265 58.06 -97.91 -19.06
C GLU A 265 59.59 -97.94 -18.91
N GLN A 266 60.13 -98.89 -18.15
CA GLN A 266 61.58 -99.12 -18.05
C GLN A 266 62.19 -99.70 -19.34
N ALA A 267 61.43 -100.45 -20.14
CA ALA A 267 61.85 -100.88 -21.47
C ALA A 267 61.79 -99.74 -22.51
N ALA A 268 60.74 -98.93 -22.50
CA ALA A 268 60.56 -97.82 -23.43
C ALA A 268 61.66 -96.74 -23.28
N SER A 269 62.11 -96.48 -22.05
CA SER A 269 63.16 -95.50 -21.76
C SER A 269 64.56 -95.92 -22.22
N ARG A 270 64.84 -97.23 -22.42
CA ARG A 270 66.12 -97.70 -23.00
C ARG A 270 66.18 -97.67 -24.54
N ALA A 271 65.04 -97.53 -25.23
CA ALA A 271 64.99 -97.44 -26.70
C ALA A 271 65.13 -96.00 -27.24
N ALA A 272 65.00 -94.97 -26.39
CA ALA A 272 64.90 -93.57 -26.81
C ALA A 272 66.24 -92.80 -26.88
N VAL A 273 67.40 -93.47 -26.77
CA VAL A 273 68.74 -92.83 -26.74
C VAL A 273 69.41 -92.81 -28.12
N ARG A 274 68.63 -92.85 -29.23
CA ARG A 274 69.21 -92.88 -30.59
C ARG A 274 68.41 -92.19 -31.69
N ALA A 275 68.01 -90.93 -31.49
CA ALA A 275 67.81 -89.95 -32.57
C ALA A 275 67.71 -88.51 -32.03
N GLN A 276 68.62 -87.63 -32.44
CA GLN A 276 68.39 -86.18 -32.47
C GLN A 276 68.34 -85.74 -33.94
N PRO A 277 67.46 -84.79 -34.27
CA PRO A 277 67.75 -83.81 -35.31
C PRO A 277 67.69 -82.37 -34.77
N MET A 278 68.62 -81.54 -35.23
CA MET A 278 68.68 -80.09 -35.00
C MET A 278 68.36 -79.33 -36.30
N ALA A 279 67.36 -78.43 -36.28
CA ALA A 279 67.24 -77.18 -37.07
C ALA A 279 65.83 -76.59 -36.84
N ARG A 280 65.61 -75.29 -36.54
CA ARG A 280 65.74 -74.07 -37.39
C ARG A 280 64.79 -74.10 -38.61
N ALA A 281 64.08 -73.03 -39.01
CA ALA A 281 64.16 -71.62 -38.63
C ALA A 281 62.80 -70.88 -38.78
N HIS A 282 62.84 -69.54 -38.64
CA HIS A 282 61.80 -68.51 -38.83
C HIS A 282 60.68 -68.78 -39.86
N GLU A 283 59.48 -68.25 -39.57
CA GLU A 283 58.73 -67.35 -40.48
C GLU A 283 57.67 -66.57 -39.68
N ALA A 284 57.39 -65.30 -40.03
CA ALA A 284 56.28 -64.53 -39.46
C ALA A 284 55.79 -63.40 -40.39
N PRO A 285 54.52 -63.45 -40.85
CA PRO A 285 53.76 -62.28 -41.31
C PRO A 285 52.46 -62.10 -40.49
N ARG A 286 52.17 -60.96 -39.84
CA ARG A 286 51.89 -59.58 -40.32
C ARG A 286 50.45 -59.33 -40.85
N VAL A 287 49.61 -58.84 -39.93
CA VAL A 287 48.59 -57.75 -40.02
C VAL A 287 47.74 -57.54 -41.28
N SER A 288 46.41 -57.43 -41.08
CA SER A 288 45.62 -56.21 -41.38
C SER A 288 44.21 -56.18 -40.75
N ALA A 289 43.90 -55.03 -40.10
CA ALA A 289 42.66 -54.22 -39.99
C ALA A 289 41.25 -54.89 -39.86
N ALA A 290 40.26 -54.36 -39.13
CA ALA A 290 39.97 -52.97 -38.69
C ALA A 290 39.24 -52.92 -37.29
N PRO A 291 38.65 -51.80 -36.79
CA PRO A 291 39.37 -50.93 -35.83
C PRO A 291 38.60 -50.51 -34.53
N ALA A 292 39.23 -49.61 -33.74
CA ALA A 292 38.70 -48.78 -32.63
C ALA A 292 38.57 -49.43 -31.23
N ALA A 293 38.79 -48.75 -30.10
CA ALA A 293 39.48 -47.48 -29.80
C ALA A 293 39.90 -47.45 -28.30
N ARG A 294 40.78 -46.51 -27.90
CA ARG A 294 41.26 -46.36 -26.51
C ARG A 294 40.19 -45.79 -25.57
N PRO A 295 40.20 -46.10 -24.26
CA PRO A 295 39.38 -45.41 -23.29
C PRO A 295 39.90 -43.99 -23.07
N ALA A 296 39.08 -43.00 -23.42
CA ALA A 296 39.21 -41.62 -22.95
C ALA A 296 37.97 -41.32 -22.09
N THR A 297 38.18 -41.00 -20.81
CA THR A 297 37.10 -40.50 -19.94
C THR A 297 36.75 -39.07 -20.33
N PRO A 298 35.46 -38.73 -20.54
CA PRO A 298 35.09 -37.39 -20.98
C PRO A 298 35.31 -36.32 -19.91
N HIS A 299 35.56 -35.12 -20.39
CA HIS A 299 35.72 -33.91 -19.59
C HIS A 299 34.36 -33.33 -19.20
N VAL A 300 34.38 -32.36 -18.28
CA VAL A 300 33.20 -31.64 -17.79
C VAL A 300 32.41 -31.01 -18.94
N ALA A 301 31.13 -31.38 -19.08
CA ALA A 301 30.17 -30.62 -19.87
C ALA A 301 29.46 -29.61 -18.97
N GLN A 302 29.84 -28.34 -19.09
CA GLN A 302 29.02 -27.24 -18.58
C GLN A 302 27.70 -27.19 -19.38
N PRO A 303 26.54 -26.90 -18.77
CA PRO A 303 25.40 -26.41 -19.52
C PRO A 303 25.77 -25.03 -20.08
N ASN A 304 25.90 -24.92 -21.40
CA ASN A 304 26.25 -23.65 -22.02
C ASN A 304 25.13 -22.62 -21.82
N VAL A 305 25.53 -21.38 -21.56
CA VAL A 305 24.64 -20.25 -21.31
C VAL A 305 24.13 -19.71 -22.64
N SER A 306 22.92 -20.08 -23.02
CA SER A 306 22.20 -19.40 -24.11
C SER A 306 21.65 -18.06 -23.63
N HIS A 307 22.46 -17.00 -23.75
CA HIS A 307 21.95 -15.62 -23.68
C HIS A 307 21.19 -15.26 -24.96
N GLY A 308 19.87 -15.48 -24.95
CA GLY A 308 18.92 -14.81 -25.84
C GLY A 308 18.17 -13.73 -25.06
N ALA A 309 18.48 -12.46 -25.33
CA ALA A 309 17.78 -11.31 -24.74
C ALA A 309 16.62 -10.83 -25.66
N PRO A 310 15.85 -9.79 -25.31
CA PRO A 310 14.87 -9.83 -24.23
C PRO A 310 13.46 -9.44 -24.72
N MET A 311 12.40 -10.16 -24.32
CA MET A 311 11.03 -9.66 -24.52
C MET A 311 10.66 -8.66 -23.42
N ASN A 312 10.85 -7.39 -23.76
CA ASN A 312 10.56 -6.21 -22.94
C ASN A 312 9.05 -5.93 -22.88
N ALA A 313 8.29 -6.82 -22.22
CA ALA A 313 6.85 -6.64 -22.00
C ALA A 313 6.60 -5.62 -20.87
N ARG A 314 6.91 -4.34 -21.12
CA ARG A 314 6.31 -3.23 -20.38
C ARG A 314 4.81 -3.23 -20.65
N ALA A 315 4.04 -3.89 -19.78
CA ALA A 315 2.62 -3.65 -19.65
C ALA A 315 2.41 -2.23 -19.11
N GLN A 316 2.45 -1.26 -20.03
CA GLN A 316 1.98 0.10 -19.78
C GLN A 316 0.48 0.01 -19.53
N MET A 317 0.07 0.01 -18.26
CA MET A 317 -1.32 0.26 -17.89
C MET A 317 -1.66 1.67 -18.36
N PRO A 318 -2.61 1.86 -19.30
CA PRO A 318 -2.98 3.19 -19.76
C PRO A 318 -3.66 3.94 -18.60
N ALA A 319 -3.29 5.22 -18.44
CA ALA A 319 -3.93 6.08 -17.46
C ALA A 319 -5.46 6.15 -17.71
N PRO A 320 -6.30 6.15 -16.66
CA PRO A 320 -7.71 6.43 -16.83
C PRO A 320 -7.86 7.85 -17.37
N ARG A 321 -8.49 7.99 -18.54
CA ARG A 321 -8.81 9.29 -19.13
C ARG A 321 -9.62 10.11 -18.12
N ALA A 322 -9.20 11.35 -17.88
CA ALA A 322 -10.04 12.33 -17.22
C ALA A 322 -11.33 12.51 -18.03
N THR A 323 -12.46 12.14 -17.43
CA THR A 323 -13.78 12.53 -17.94
C THR A 323 -13.93 14.03 -17.79
N ALA A 324 -13.97 14.75 -18.91
CA ALA A 324 -14.37 16.15 -18.92
C ALA A 324 -15.82 16.26 -18.38
N PRO A 325 -16.12 17.26 -17.53
CA PRO A 325 -17.49 17.47 -17.07
C PRO A 325 -18.37 17.92 -18.24
N ALA A 326 -19.50 17.25 -18.44
CA ALA A 326 -20.49 17.67 -19.41
C ALA A 326 -21.15 18.99 -18.95
N MET A 327 -21.05 20.02 -19.78
CA MET A 327 -21.79 21.28 -19.63
C MET A 327 -23.25 21.07 -20.09
N PRO A 328 -24.26 21.43 -19.28
CA PRO A 328 -25.59 21.72 -19.78
C PRO A 328 -25.74 23.22 -20.04
N HIS A 329 -26.06 23.59 -21.29
CA HIS A 329 -26.50 24.95 -21.64
C HIS A 329 -27.97 25.19 -21.23
N PRO A 330 -28.40 26.47 -21.09
CA PRO A 330 -29.64 26.80 -20.40
C PRO A 330 -30.89 26.77 -21.31
N GLY A 331 -32.00 26.32 -20.72
CA GLY A 331 -33.37 26.41 -21.24
C GLY A 331 -34.28 25.50 -20.38
N GLY A 332 -35.50 25.86 -20.01
CA GLY A 332 -36.25 27.09 -20.30
C GLY A 332 -37.74 26.80 -20.27
N GLY A 333 -38.47 27.30 -19.27
CA GLY A 333 -39.93 27.27 -19.17
C GLY A 333 -40.53 26.18 -18.26
N GLY A 334 -41.57 26.55 -17.50
CA GLY A 334 -42.51 25.59 -16.91
C GLY A 334 -42.91 25.79 -15.44
N ALA A 335 -43.83 26.73 -15.20
CA ALA A 335 -44.87 26.60 -14.16
C ALA A 335 -46.17 26.06 -14.82
N PRO A 336 -47.38 25.87 -14.20
CA PRO A 336 -47.94 26.05 -12.84
C PRO A 336 -47.14 25.75 -11.55
N HIS A 337 -47.78 25.46 -10.41
CA HIS A 337 -49.22 25.51 -10.07
C HIS A 337 -49.44 25.83 -8.58
N VAL A 338 -50.49 26.61 -8.32
CA VAL A 338 -50.91 27.07 -6.99
C VAL A 338 -51.75 26.03 -6.25
N ASN A 339 -51.61 25.97 -4.91
CA ASN A 339 -52.65 25.61 -3.95
C ASN A 339 -52.23 26.22 -2.59
N ALA A 340 -52.87 27.28 -2.11
CA ALA A 340 -54.21 27.32 -1.51
C ALA A 340 -54.23 26.74 -0.08
N ALA A 341 -54.33 27.64 0.91
CA ALA A 341 -54.54 27.30 2.31
C ALA A 341 -56.04 27.21 2.65
N PRO A 342 -56.44 26.55 3.74
CA PRO A 342 -57.71 26.79 4.41
C PRO A 342 -57.54 27.62 5.69
N ARG A 343 -58.34 28.68 5.83
CA ARG A 343 -58.66 29.33 7.12
C ARG A 343 -59.90 28.66 7.72
N ALA A 344 -59.77 28.13 8.94
CA ALA A 344 -60.82 27.96 9.95
C ALA A 344 -60.12 27.54 11.26
N GLY A 345 -60.56 27.91 12.46
CA GLY A 345 -61.70 28.74 12.86
C GLY A 345 -62.15 28.31 14.27
N GLY A 346 -62.56 29.26 15.12
CA GLY A 346 -63.22 28.97 16.39
C GLY A 346 -62.32 28.78 17.62
N ALA A 347 -62.30 29.80 18.48
CA ALA A 347 -62.20 29.57 19.93
C ALA A 347 -63.58 29.18 20.47
N PRO A 348 -63.65 28.59 21.67
CA PRO A 348 -64.51 29.22 22.68
C PRO A 348 -63.82 29.38 24.04
N ALA A 349 -64.39 30.25 24.87
CA ALA A 349 -64.02 30.47 26.26
C ALA A 349 -65.13 29.99 27.21
N GLY A 350 -64.78 29.78 28.49
CA GLY A 350 -65.66 29.30 29.56
C GLY A 350 -65.44 27.81 29.84
N GLY A 351 -65.42 27.33 31.08
CA GLY A 351 -65.51 27.98 32.40
C GLY A 351 -65.28 26.91 33.50
N PRO A 352 -64.97 27.28 34.75
CA PRO A 352 -64.55 26.31 35.78
C PRO A 352 -65.74 25.59 36.43
N GLY A 353 -65.50 24.38 36.95
CA GLY A 353 -66.48 23.62 37.72
C GLY A 353 -65.84 22.50 38.54
N ASP A 354 -65.64 22.74 39.84
CA ASP A 354 -65.33 21.70 40.82
C ASP A 354 -66.52 20.74 40.98
N GLY A 355 -66.24 19.46 41.24
CA GLY A 355 -67.27 18.45 41.41
C GLY A 355 -66.73 17.10 41.92
N HIS A 356 -66.65 16.95 43.25
CA HIS A 356 -66.42 15.65 43.87
C HIS A 356 -67.58 14.66 43.55
N GLN A 357 -67.26 13.36 43.42
CA GLN A 357 -67.56 12.34 44.46
C GLN A 357 -68.01 10.95 43.93
N LYS A 358 -67.43 9.87 44.50
CA LYS A 358 -67.86 8.44 44.53
C LYS A 358 -68.05 7.74 43.16
N HIS A 359 -67.40 6.60 42.91
CA HIS A 359 -67.38 5.40 43.75
C HIS A 359 -66.03 4.69 43.81
#